data_AF-A0A934BK37-F1
#
_entry.id   AF-A0A934BK37-F1
#
_cell.length_a   1.000
_cell.length_b   1.000
_cell.length_c   1.000
_cell.angle_alpha   90.00
_cell.angle_beta   90.00
_cell.angle_gamma   90.00
#
_symmetry.space_group_name_H-M   'P 1'
#
loop_
_entity.id
_entity.type
_entity.pdbx_description
1 polymer ?
#
loop_
_entity_poly.entity_id
_entity_poly.type
_entity_poly.pdbx_seq_one_letter_code
_entity_poly.pdbx_strand_id
1 'polypeptide(L)'
;MSDIRTKDLETMVVLSLALLCLFLIFKKAVFVITSLILLLISLIFKNLTSRVAFVWLKFADTLGNINAKIILSIVFFMMLTPIALLYRVFVKNPMWLKRFDCKSYFSTRNHAYTSRDLENTW
;
A
#
# COMPACT_ATOMS: atom_id res chain seq x y z
N MET A 1 -2.85 -21.37 -23.77
CA MET A 1 -4.34 -21.43 -23.77
C MET A 1 -4.88 -22.38 -22.69
N SER A 2 -4.19 -23.48 -22.38
CA SER A 2 -4.52 -24.40 -21.27
C SER A 2 -4.40 -23.74 -19.89
N ASP A 3 -3.31 -23.00 -19.65
CA ASP A 3 -2.93 -22.52 -18.30
C ASP A 3 -3.85 -21.43 -17.74
N ILE A 4 -4.53 -20.68 -18.61
CA ILE A 4 -5.51 -19.67 -18.19
C ILE A 4 -6.77 -20.37 -17.68
N ARG A 5 -7.20 -21.44 -18.35
CA ARG A 5 -8.40 -22.19 -17.95
C ARG A 5 -8.18 -22.93 -16.64
N THR A 6 -6.99 -23.49 -16.38
CA THR A 6 -6.71 -24.14 -15.10
C THR A 6 -6.76 -23.14 -13.95
N LYS A 7 -6.16 -21.95 -14.12
CA LYS A 7 -6.24 -20.86 -13.14
C LYS A 7 -7.68 -20.38 -12.90
N ASP A 8 -8.46 -20.20 -13.95
CA ASP A 8 -9.87 -19.80 -13.83
C ASP A 8 -10.67 -20.85 -13.03
N LEU A 9 -10.45 -22.14 -13.29
CA LEU A 9 -11.09 -23.24 -12.55
C LEU A 9 -10.62 -23.30 -11.09
N GLU A 10 -9.33 -23.14 -10.82
CA GLU A 10 -8.77 -23.07 -9.47
C GLU A 10 -9.42 -21.94 -8.67
N THR A 11 -9.60 -20.75 -9.25
CA THR A 11 -10.27 -19.64 -8.55
C THR A 11 -11.72 -19.95 -8.21
N MET A 12 -12.48 -20.59 -9.12
CA MET A 12 -13.86 -21.01 -8.83
C MET A 12 -13.93 -22.09 -7.74
N VAL A 13 -12.97 -23.02 -7.73
CA VAL A 13 -12.88 -24.05 -6.69
C VAL A 13 -12.57 -23.41 -5.33
N VAL A 14 -11.62 -22.47 -5.28
CA VAL A 14 -11.29 -21.73 -4.06
C VAL A 14 -12.49 -20.90 -3.56
N LEU A 15 -13.22 -20.23 -4.46
CA LEU A 15 -14.46 -19.51 -4.15
C LEU A 15 -15.53 -20.45 -3.56
N SER A 16 -15.71 -21.61 -4.17
CA SER A 16 -16.67 -22.63 -3.70
C SER A 16 -16.26 -23.20 -2.35
N LEU A 17 -14.97 -23.44 -2.13
CA LEU A 17 -14.42 -23.91 -0.87
C LEU A 17 -14.60 -22.87 0.23
N ALA A 18 -14.39 -21.58 -0.06
CA ALA A 18 -14.63 -20.49 0.88
C ALA A 18 -16.10 -20.42 1.33
N LEU A 19 -17.05 -20.61 0.40
CA LEU A 19 -18.49 -20.70 0.71
C LEU A 19 -18.81 -21.91 1.61
N LEU A 20 -18.16 -23.06 1.38
CA LEU A 20 -18.30 -24.24 2.25
C LEU A 20 -17.70 -24.02 3.64
N CYS A 21 -16.55 -23.36 3.75
CA CYS A 21 -16.00 -22.97 5.05
C CYS A 21 -16.95 -22.03 5.81
N LEU A 22 -17.58 -21.07 5.11
CA LEU A 22 -18.61 -20.21 5.69
C LEU A 22 -19.84 -20.98 6.17
N PHE A 23 -20.23 -22.06 5.47
CA PHE A 23 -21.30 -22.94 5.94
C PHE A 23 -20.99 -23.54 7.32
N LEU A 24 -19.75 -23.91 7.62
CA LEU A 24 -19.38 -24.47 8.93
C LEU A 24 -19.64 -23.48 10.07
N ILE A 25 -19.53 -22.18 9.81
CA ILE A 25 -19.72 -21.10 10.79
C ILE A 25 -21.22 -20.76 10.94
N PHE A 26 -21.93 -20.58 9.82
CA PHE A 26 -23.31 -20.08 9.82
C PHE A 26 -24.39 -21.17 9.81
N LYS A 27 -24.02 -22.43 9.52
CA LYS A 27 -24.90 -23.61 9.40
C LYS A 27 -26.15 -23.41 8.53
N LYS A 28 -26.13 -22.49 7.57
CA LYS A 28 -27.25 -22.22 6.67
C LYS A 28 -27.11 -23.01 5.38
N ALA A 29 -28.12 -23.82 5.04
CA ALA A 29 -28.14 -24.66 3.83
C ALA A 29 -27.97 -23.88 2.52
N VAL A 30 -28.32 -22.58 2.52
CA VAL A 30 -28.17 -21.69 1.36
C VAL A 30 -26.72 -21.68 0.83
N PHE A 31 -25.72 -21.67 1.71
CA PHE A 31 -24.31 -21.62 1.32
C PHE A 31 -23.87 -22.87 0.54
N VAL A 32 -24.35 -24.05 0.96
CA VAL A 32 -24.04 -25.33 0.30
C VAL A 32 -24.67 -25.39 -1.09
N ILE A 33 -25.92 -24.95 -1.22
CA ILE A 33 -26.63 -24.92 -2.51
C ILE A 33 -25.90 -23.97 -3.47
N THR A 34 -25.51 -22.78 -3.00
CA THR A 34 -24.78 -21.82 -3.83
C THR A 34 -23.40 -22.33 -4.27
N SER A 35 -22.64 -22.99 -3.39
CA SER A 35 -21.33 -23.56 -3.77
C SER A 35 -21.46 -24.68 -4.79
N LEU A 36 -22.52 -25.51 -4.67
CA LEU A 36 -22.76 -26.61 -5.59
C LEU A 36 -23.12 -26.09 -6.99
N ILE A 37 -23.99 -25.08 -7.07
CA ILE A 37 -24.34 -24.41 -8.32
C ILE A 37 -23.11 -23.77 -8.96
N LEU A 38 -22.27 -23.09 -8.16
CA LEU A 38 -21.05 -22.44 -8.66
C LEU A 38 -20.04 -23.44 -9.23
N LEU A 39 -19.90 -24.62 -8.61
CA LEU A 39 -19.09 -25.73 -9.12
C LEU A 39 -19.64 -26.30 -10.43
N LEU A 40 -20.96 -26.51 -10.52
CA LEU A 40 -21.61 -27.00 -11.74
C LEU A 40 -21.42 -26.01 -12.90
N ILE A 41 -21.62 -24.71 -12.64
CA ILE A 41 -21.41 -23.64 -13.62
C ILE A 41 -19.96 -23.59 -14.09
N SER A 42 -19.02 -23.72 -13.15
CA SER A 42 -17.58 -23.73 -13.42
C SER A 42 -17.18 -24.76 -14.49
N LEU A 43 -17.80 -25.95 -14.43
CA LEU A 43 -17.48 -27.07 -15.31
C LEU A 43 -18.14 -26.94 -16.69
N ILE A 44 -19.37 -26.44 -16.75
CA ILE A 44 -20.18 -26.39 -17.98
C ILE A 44 -19.83 -25.15 -18.82
N PHE A 45 -19.69 -23.97 -18.19
CA PHE A 45 -19.65 -22.68 -18.88
C PHE A 45 -18.30 -21.98 -18.76
N LYS A 46 -17.33 -22.34 -19.61
CA LYS A 46 -15.99 -21.72 -19.64
C LYS A 46 -16.03 -20.18 -19.69
N ASN A 47 -16.90 -19.61 -20.53
CA ASN A 47 -16.93 -18.17 -20.75
C ASN A 47 -17.43 -17.41 -19.51
N LEU A 48 -18.32 -18.03 -18.72
CA LEU A 48 -18.85 -17.44 -17.50
C LEU A 48 -17.83 -17.58 -16.36
N THR A 49 -17.22 -18.76 -16.22
CA THR A 49 -16.10 -19.02 -15.28
C THR A 49 -15.01 -17.96 -15.42
N SER A 50 -14.58 -17.68 -16.65
CA SER A 50 -13.50 -16.71 -16.90
C SER A 50 -13.89 -15.28 -16.53
N ARG A 51 -15.15 -14.87 -16.76
CA ARG A 51 -15.64 -13.55 -16.33
C ARG A 51 -15.68 -13.40 -14.82
N VAL A 52 -16.20 -14.42 -14.11
CA VAL A 52 -16.27 -14.38 -12.64
C VAL A 52 -14.85 -14.39 -12.05
N ALA A 53 -13.95 -15.22 -12.59
CA ALA A 53 -12.55 -15.28 -12.18
C ALA A 53 -11.86 -13.93 -12.38
N PHE A 54 -12.06 -13.30 -13.54
CA PHE A 54 -11.50 -11.99 -13.85
C PHE A 54 -11.99 -10.91 -12.88
N VAL A 55 -13.30 -10.85 -12.59
CA VAL A 55 -13.85 -9.88 -11.63
C VAL A 55 -13.28 -10.11 -10.23
N TRP A 56 -13.21 -11.38 -9.79
CA TRP A 56 -12.67 -11.75 -8.50
C TRP A 56 -11.18 -11.39 -8.36
N LEU A 57 -10.38 -11.72 -9.37
CA LEU A 57 -8.94 -11.42 -9.38
C LEU A 57 -8.70 -9.91 -9.44
N LYS A 58 -9.48 -9.16 -10.21
CA LYS A 58 -9.39 -7.69 -10.25
C LYS A 58 -9.75 -7.06 -8.90
N PHE A 59 -10.74 -7.62 -8.20
CA PHE A 59 -11.07 -7.21 -6.84
C PHE A 59 -9.91 -7.51 -5.87
N ALA A 60 -9.34 -8.71 -5.92
CA ALA A 60 -8.20 -9.10 -5.10
C ALA A 60 -6.96 -8.22 -5.36
N ASP A 61 -6.68 -7.88 -6.61
CA ASP A 61 -5.57 -6.99 -6.98
C ASP A 61 -5.77 -5.57 -6.42
N THR A 62 -6.98 -5.04 -6.54
CA THR A 62 -7.34 -3.73 -5.96
C THR A 62 -7.16 -3.74 -4.44
N LEU A 63 -7.63 -4.80 -3.78
CA LEU A 63 -7.49 -4.98 -2.34
C LEU A 63 -6.01 -5.11 -1.95
N GLY A 64 -5.22 -5.84 -2.75
CA GLY A 64 -3.78 -6.00 -2.57
C GLY A 64 -3.03 -4.67 -2.66
N ASN A 65 -3.37 -3.81 -3.62
CA ASN A 65 -2.78 -2.48 -3.75
C ASN A 65 -3.11 -1.56 -2.56
N ILE A 66 -4.37 -1.60 -2.09
CA ILE A 66 -4.77 -0.86 -0.90
C ILE A 66 -4.01 -1.36 0.32
N ASN A 67 -3.95 -2.68 0.51
CA ASN A 67 -3.24 -3.30 1.62
C ASN A 67 -1.73 -2.98 1.60
N ALA A 68 -1.10 -3.02 0.41
CA ALA A 68 0.30 -2.66 0.24
C ALA A 68 0.57 -1.21 0.69
N LYS A 69 -0.30 -0.26 0.31
CA LYS A 69 -0.20 1.14 0.76
C LYS A 69 -0.38 1.29 2.26
N ILE A 70 -1.34 0.56 2.85
CA ILE A 70 -1.58 0.56 4.29
C ILE A 70 -0.35 0.04 5.04
N ILE A 71 0.15 -1.13 4.67
CA ILE A 71 1.34 -1.75 5.28
C ILE A 71 2.54 -0.82 5.15
N LEU A 72 2.80 -0.29 3.94
CA LEU A 72 3.92 0.62 3.72
C LEU A 72 3.80 1.88 4.57
N SER A 73 2.60 2.46 4.68
CA SER A 73 2.34 3.63 5.53
C SER A 73 2.61 3.30 7.00
N ILE A 74 2.09 2.18 7.50
CA ILE A 74 2.31 1.74 8.88
C ILE A 74 3.79 1.56 9.17
N VAL A 75 4.51 0.84 8.29
CA VAL A 75 5.96 0.61 8.43
C VAL A 75 6.72 1.93 8.39
N PHE A 76 6.38 2.83 7.45
CA PHE A 76 6.99 4.14 7.35
C PHE A 76 6.81 4.96 8.64
N PHE A 77 5.59 5.05 9.17
CA PHE A 77 5.36 5.79 10.41
C PHE A 77 6.03 5.08 11.60
N MET A 78 5.94 3.75 11.70
CA MET A 78 6.55 3.00 12.80
C MET A 78 8.08 3.10 12.81
N MET A 79 8.75 3.20 11.67
CA MET A 79 10.21 3.38 11.60
C MET A 79 10.63 4.84 11.63
N LEU A 80 10.10 5.67 10.72
CA LEU A 80 10.58 7.03 10.54
C LEU A 80 10.16 7.96 11.68
N THR A 81 8.96 7.77 12.25
CA THR A 81 8.46 8.64 13.33
C THR A 81 9.30 8.56 14.61
N PRO A 82 9.65 7.39 15.15
CA PRO A 82 10.53 7.35 16.32
C PRO A 82 11.92 7.88 16.00
N ILE A 83 12.45 7.65 14.80
CA ILE A 83 13.74 8.21 14.37
C ILE A 83 13.69 9.74 14.36
N ALA A 84 12.64 10.33 13.78
CA ALA A 84 12.45 11.77 13.75
C ALA A 84 12.22 12.37 15.14
N LEU A 85 11.51 11.65 16.02
CA LEU A 85 11.27 12.07 17.40
C LEU A 85 12.57 12.03 18.21
N LEU A 86 13.35 10.95 18.10
CA LEU A 86 14.69 10.85 18.69
C LEU A 86 15.58 11.98 18.19
N TYR A 87 15.63 12.21 16.88
CA TYR A 87 16.38 13.34 16.30
C TYR A 87 15.95 14.68 16.89
N ARG A 88 14.64 14.92 17.06
CA ARG A 88 14.11 16.15 17.66
C ARG A 88 14.48 16.31 19.15
N VAL A 89 14.60 15.22 19.89
CA VAL A 89 15.02 15.24 21.30
C VAL A 89 16.53 15.44 21.43
N PHE A 90 17.34 14.75 20.64
CA PHE A 90 18.80 14.80 20.72
C PHE A 90 19.41 16.03 20.04
N VAL A 91 18.80 16.55 18.96
CA VAL A 91 19.32 17.70 18.23
C VAL A 91 18.64 18.98 18.70
N LYS A 92 19.32 19.70 19.59
CA LYS A 92 18.77 20.88 20.31
C LYS A 92 18.52 22.13 19.43
N ASN A 93 19.01 22.17 18.19
CA ASN A 93 18.78 23.28 17.27
C ASN A 93 19.19 22.93 15.82
N PRO A 94 18.44 22.08 15.10
CA PRO A 94 18.85 21.60 13.77
C PRO A 94 18.87 22.69 12.70
N MET A 95 18.23 23.84 12.94
CA MET A 95 17.94 24.83 11.92
C MET A 95 18.20 26.28 12.35
N TRP A 96 18.85 26.52 13.50
CA TRP A 96 18.98 27.86 14.11
C TRP A 96 17.65 28.66 14.18
N LEU A 97 16.51 27.96 14.16
CA LEU A 97 15.18 28.57 14.09
C LEU A 97 14.79 29.29 15.40
N LYS A 98 15.40 28.90 16.52
CA LYS A 98 15.24 29.53 17.83
C LYS A 98 16.51 30.29 18.22
N ARG A 99 16.73 31.45 17.61
CA ARG A 99 17.62 32.49 18.16
C ARG A 99 16.75 33.46 18.96
N PHE A 100 16.69 33.28 20.27
CA PHE A 100 15.85 34.12 21.15
C PHE A 100 16.44 35.50 21.44
N ASP A 101 17.70 35.76 21.04
CA ASP A 101 18.48 36.91 21.53
C ASP A 101 19.25 37.64 20.41
N CYS A 102 18.69 37.69 19.19
CA CYS A 102 19.33 38.35 18.04
C CYS A 102 18.38 39.35 17.36
N LYS A 103 18.82 40.60 17.18
CA LYS A 103 18.05 41.67 16.49
C LYS A 103 17.88 41.45 14.98
N SER A 104 18.63 40.55 14.36
CA SER A 104 18.63 40.32 12.91
C SER A 104 19.06 38.90 12.56
N TYR A 105 18.51 38.37 11.47
CA TYR A 105 18.92 37.09 10.86
C TYR A 105 20.19 37.23 10.00
N PHE A 106 20.60 38.45 9.69
CA PHE A 106 21.82 38.71 8.92
C PHE A 106 23.06 38.51 9.80
N SER A 107 24.01 37.71 9.31
CA SER A 107 25.35 37.62 9.89
C SER A 107 26.26 38.63 9.19
N THR A 108 26.91 39.51 9.94
CA THR A 108 27.89 40.47 9.41
C THR A 108 29.07 39.69 8.84
N ARG A 109 29.26 39.77 7.51
CA ARG A 109 30.45 39.23 6.85
C ARG A 109 31.49 40.34 6.75
N ASN A 110 32.51 40.31 7.61
CA ASN A 110 33.69 41.15 7.45
C ASN A 110 34.63 40.50 6.43
N HIS A 111 34.20 40.48 5.17
CA HIS A 111 35.01 40.01 4.04
C HIS A 111 35.41 41.23 3.19
N ALA A 112 36.70 41.35 2.89
CA ALA A 112 37.20 42.36 1.98
C ALA A 112 36.95 41.87 0.55
N TYR A 113 35.92 42.42 -0.10
CA TYR A 113 35.55 42.05 -1.46
C TYR A 113 36.72 42.29 -2.42
N THR A 114 37.10 41.25 -3.16
CA THR A 114 38.13 41.32 -4.20
C THR A 114 37.51 41.18 -5.57
N SER A 115 38.21 41.62 -6.63
CA SER A 115 37.69 41.59 -8.01
C SER A 115 37.24 40.20 -8.46
N ARG A 116 37.84 39.14 -7.92
CA ARG A 116 37.47 37.74 -8.21
C ARG A 116 36.11 37.33 -7.66
N ASP A 117 35.63 37.99 -6.60
CA ASP A 117 34.33 37.72 -6.00
C ASP A 117 33.17 38.27 -6.86
N LEU A 118 33.48 39.16 -7.80
CA LEU A 118 32.52 39.78 -8.72
C LEU A 118 32.43 39.05 -10.07
N GLU A 119 33.33 38.10 -10.34
CA GLU A 119 33.35 37.34 -11.59
C GLU A 119 32.22 36.30 -11.67
N ASN A 120 31.69 35.83 -10.53
CA ASN A 120 30.54 34.94 -10.47
C ASN A 120 29.55 35.42 -9.39
N THR A 121 28.60 36.25 -9.81
CA THR A 121 27.58 36.88 -8.95
C THR A 121 26.27 36.08 -8.83
N TRP A 122 26.23 34.86 -9.37
CA TRP A 122 25.04 33.99 -9.42
C TRP A 122 25.23 32.72 -8.59
#